data_AF-A0A095A105-F1
#
_entry.id   AF-A0A095A105-F1
#
_cell.length_a   1.000
_cell.length_b   1.000
_cell.length_c   1.000
_cell.angle_alpha   90.00
_cell.angle_beta   90.00
_cell.angle_gamma   90.00
#
_symmetry.space_group_name_H-M   'P 1'
#
loop_
_entity.id
_entity.type
_entity.pdbx_description
1 polymer ?
#
loop_
_entity_poly.entity_id
_entity_poly.type
_entity_poly.pdbx_seq_one_letter_code
_entity_poly.pdbx_strand_id
1 'polypeptide(L)'
;MHALQRDTLSPVCKLQCFSVCRACTVLSSDNGSLERSLSDELHGQHIAAERVYHHLVDHISGGLPQKPLALSFHGYTGVGKNFVSNIIANNVLKLGTRSRFYHFYDATIHFKHASHIPEYKERLYRDLHTAVSECPTSIFVFDEMHNMPHGILDILSPLLEVRETVEGVDFRKSIFIFLSNAGGNYINRRTYEHLVGGKKREDLRYTDVDRFLAKSAFNNEGEYCFCLIFFVQISGSRVF
;
A
#
# COMPACT_ATOMS: atom_id res chain seq x y z
N MET A 1 14.62 -8.15 -56.88
CA MET A 1 13.69 -9.27 -56.65
C MET A 1 14.38 -10.28 -55.76
N HIS A 2 13.91 -10.47 -54.52
CA HIS A 2 13.74 -11.78 -53.88
C HIS A 2 13.03 -11.54 -52.54
N ALA A 3 11.81 -12.06 -52.48
CA ALA A 3 10.87 -11.91 -51.40
C ALA A 3 11.00 -13.07 -50.40
N LEU A 4 10.84 -12.73 -49.12
CA LEU A 4 10.13 -13.47 -48.06
C LEU A 4 10.16 -15.01 -48.15
N GLN A 5 11.06 -15.62 -47.37
CA GLN A 5 10.86 -16.99 -46.91
C GLN A 5 9.98 -16.95 -45.65
N ARG A 6 8.72 -17.39 -45.80
CA ARG A 6 7.83 -17.70 -44.67
C ARG A 6 8.13 -19.12 -44.23
N ASP A 7 8.77 -19.28 -43.09
CA ASP A 7 8.80 -20.57 -42.41
C ASP A 7 7.52 -20.73 -41.59
N THR A 8 6.70 -21.66 -42.09
CA THR A 8 5.48 -22.18 -41.48
C THR A 8 5.82 -22.98 -40.23
N LEU A 9 5.70 -22.37 -39.04
CA LEU A 9 5.54 -23.12 -37.80
C LEU A 9 4.06 -23.43 -37.51
N SER A 10 3.83 -24.69 -37.18
CA SER A 10 2.59 -25.40 -36.86
C SER A 10 1.56 -24.62 -35.98
N PRO A 11 0.24 -24.79 -36.21
CA PRO A 11 -0.83 -24.06 -35.51
C PRO A 11 -1.13 -24.59 -34.09
N VAL A 12 -0.31 -25.47 -33.52
CA VAL A 12 -0.61 -26.16 -32.24
C VAL A 12 -0.34 -25.28 -31.01
N CYS A 13 0.30 -24.12 -31.13
CA CYS A 13 0.53 -23.21 -30.01
C CYS A 13 -0.14 -21.84 -30.20
N LYS A 14 -1.44 -21.82 -30.51
CA LYS A 14 -2.25 -20.58 -30.51
C LYS A 14 -3.52 -20.64 -29.66
N LEU A 15 -3.80 -21.76 -28.97
CA LEU A 15 -5.11 -21.97 -28.34
C LEU A 15 -5.09 -22.35 -26.85
N GLN A 16 -4.04 -22.02 -26.10
CA GLN A 16 -4.00 -22.33 -24.66
C GLN A 16 -3.38 -21.23 -23.80
N CYS A 17 -3.77 -19.98 -24.05
CA CYS A 17 -3.51 -18.87 -23.11
C CYS A 17 -4.64 -17.83 -23.12
N PHE A 18 -5.89 -18.29 -23.09
CA PHE A 18 -7.08 -17.40 -23.09
C PHE A 18 -8.00 -17.55 -21.87
N SER A 19 -7.72 -18.50 -20.96
CA SER A 19 -8.60 -18.79 -19.81
C SER A 19 -8.12 -18.24 -18.45
N VAL A 20 -6.96 -17.58 -18.36
CA VAL A 20 -6.43 -17.03 -17.08
C VAL A 20 -6.24 -15.51 -17.09
N CYS A 21 -6.43 -14.81 -18.21
CA CYS A 21 -6.38 -13.34 -18.27
C CYS A 21 -7.74 -12.65 -18.06
N ARG A 22 -8.65 -13.25 -17.29
CA ARG A 22 -9.97 -12.66 -16.98
C ARG A 22 -10.11 -12.16 -15.54
N ALA A 23 -9.09 -12.34 -14.69
CA ALA A 23 -9.21 -12.11 -13.25
C ALA A 23 -8.67 -10.75 -12.79
N CYS A 24 -7.52 -10.28 -13.30
CA CYS A 24 -6.90 -9.01 -12.89
C CYS A 24 -7.59 -7.82 -13.57
N THR A 25 -8.84 -7.52 -13.16
CA THR A 25 -9.57 -6.34 -13.64
C THR A 25 -9.30 -5.18 -12.70
N VAL A 26 -8.35 -4.32 -13.08
CA VAL A 26 -8.14 -3.02 -12.45
C VAL A 26 -9.23 -2.08 -12.93
N LEU A 27 -9.85 -1.33 -12.03
CA LEU A 27 -10.80 -0.29 -12.41
C LEU A 27 -10.04 0.77 -13.20
N SER A 28 -10.57 1.20 -14.35
CA SER A 28 -10.10 2.42 -14.99
C SER A 28 -10.33 3.55 -13.98
N SER A 29 -9.26 4.14 -13.47
CA SER A 29 -9.32 5.19 -12.44
C SER A 29 -10.17 6.34 -12.95
N ASP A 30 -11.44 6.39 -12.55
CA ASP A 30 -12.19 7.65 -12.55
C ASP A 30 -11.68 8.41 -11.34
N ASN A 31 -10.75 9.34 -11.57
CA ASN A 31 -10.11 10.12 -10.51
C ASN A 31 -11.16 10.83 -9.64
N GLY A 32 -12.33 11.18 -10.20
CA GLY A 32 -13.44 11.77 -9.45
C GLY A 32 -14.15 10.79 -8.48
N SER A 33 -14.07 9.49 -8.72
CA SER A 33 -14.61 8.46 -7.81
C SER A 33 -13.72 8.30 -6.57
N LEU A 34 -12.41 8.24 -6.76
CA LEU A 34 -11.46 8.08 -5.66
C LEU A 34 -11.43 9.32 -4.75
N GLU A 35 -11.40 10.51 -5.34
CA GLU A 35 -11.42 11.77 -4.59
C GLU A 35 -12.67 11.85 -3.69
N ARG A 36 -13.84 11.52 -4.23
CA ARG A 36 -15.11 11.48 -3.47
C ARG A 36 -15.09 10.43 -2.37
N SER A 37 -14.65 9.20 -2.65
CA SER A 37 -14.55 8.18 -1.59
C SER A 37 -13.61 8.61 -0.46
N LEU A 38 -12.52 9.32 -0.77
CA LEU A 38 -11.64 9.86 0.27
C LEU A 38 -12.24 11.08 0.97
N SER A 39 -12.88 12.02 0.28
CA SER A 39 -13.44 13.24 0.89
C SER A 39 -14.71 12.98 1.69
N ASP A 40 -15.59 12.12 1.18
CA ASP A 40 -16.95 11.94 1.68
C ASP A 40 -16.99 10.88 2.78
N GLU A 41 -16.08 9.90 2.75
CA GLU A 41 -16.06 8.79 3.70
C GLU A 41 -14.97 8.94 4.79
N LEU A 42 -13.83 9.58 4.48
CA LEU A 42 -12.71 9.72 5.42
C LEU A 42 -12.76 11.05 6.17
N HIS A 43 -13.65 11.13 7.16
CA HIS A 43 -13.80 12.33 7.97
C HIS A 43 -12.57 12.64 8.83
N GLY A 44 -12.23 13.93 8.93
CA GLY A 44 -11.21 14.44 9.84
C GLY A 44 -9.77 14.06 9.47
N GLN A 45 -9.50 13.33 8.39
CA GLN A 45 -8.14 12.97 7.98
C GLN A 45 -7.70 13.69 6.71
N HIS A 46 -7.76 15.02 6.69
CA HIS A 46 -7.44 15.83 5.51
C HIS A 46 -6.03 15.57 4.99
N ILE A 47 -5.03 15.44 5.88
CA ILE A 47 -3.65 15.10 5.51
C ILE A 47 -3.59 13.72 4.82
N ALA A 48 -4.27 12.71 5.38
CA ALA A 48 -4.22 11.36 4.82
C ALA A 48 -4.96 11.29 3.47
N ALA A 49 -6.14 11.89 3.38
CA ALA A 49 -6.94 11.94 2.16
C ALA A 49 -6.15 12.58 1.00
N GLU A 50 -5.57 13.75 1.23
CA GLU A 50 -4.75 14.47 0.24
C GLU A 50 -3.56 13.62 -0.24
N ARG A 51 -2.77 13.07 0.70
CA ARG A 51 -1.57 12.31 0.34
C ARG A 51 -1.89 10.99 -0.36
N VAL A 52 -2.90 10.25 0.11
CA VAL A 52 -3.31 8.99 -0.51
C VAL A 52 -3.80 9.25 -1.92
N TYR A 53 -4.65 10.25 -2.13
CA TYR A 53 -5.15 10.63 -3.44
C TYR A 53 -3.99 10.89 -4.41
N HIS A 54 -3.08 11.80 -4.06
CA HIS A 54 -1.95 12.16 -4.92
C HIS A 54 -1.07 10.95 -5.26
N HIS A 55 -0.62 10.20 -4.25
CA HIS A 55 0.30 9.09 -4.50
C HIS A 55 -0.36 7.93 -5.26
N LEU A 56 -1.65 7.68 -5.06
CA LEU A 56 -2.38 6.62 -5.76
C LEU A 56 -2.68 7.00 -7.22
N VAL A 57 -3.15 8.23 -7.45
CA VAL A 57 -3.44 8.72 -8.81
C VAL A 57 -2.16 8.77 -9.65
N ASP A 58 -1.06 9.28 -9.09
CA ASP A 58 0.23 9.32 -9.77
C ASP A 58 0.71 7.92 -10.15
N HIS A 59 0.53 6.93 -9.26
CA HIS A 59 0.95 5.55 -9.51
C HIS A 59 0.11 4.84 -10.58
N ILE A 60 -1.21 5.04 -10.58
CA ILE A 60 -2.12 4.31 -11.48
C ILE A 60 -2.25 5.01 -12.84
N SER A 61 -2.21 6.35 -12.86
CA SER A 61 -2.43 7.14 -14.08
C SER A 61 -1.15 7.41 -14.86
N GLY A 62 0.02 7.32 -14.20
CA GLY A 62 1.33 7.69 -14.77
C GLY A 62 1.92 6.72 -15.81
N GLY A 63 1.16 5.73 -16.28
CA GLY A 63 1.65 4.71 -17.22
C GLY A 63 2.36 3.54 -16.53
N LEU A 64 3.65 3.34 -16.79
CA LEU A 64 4.45 2.29 -16.15
C LEU A 64 5.28 2.90 -15.01
N PRO A 65 4.95 2.63 -13.73
CA PRO A 65 5.70 3.19 -12.61
C PRO A 65 7.14 2.71 -12.60
N GLN A 66 8.03 3.49 -12.01
CA GLN A 66 9.46 3.13 -11.88
C GLN A 66 9.72 2.18 -10.70
N LYS A 67 8.80 2.09 -9.74
CA LYS A 67 8.88 1.23 -8.55
C LYS A 67 7.47 0.98 -8.02
N PRO A 68 7.25 -0.05 -7.17
CA PRO A 68 5.96 -0.28 -6.53
C PRO A 68 5.54 0.91 -5.67
N LEU A 69 4.23 1.11 -5.49
CA LEU A 69 3.73 2.10 -4.55
C LEU A 69 3.82 1.53 -3.14
N ALA A 70 4.52 2.22 -2.25
CA ALA A 70 4.64 1.83 -0.84
C ALA A 70 4.11 2.94 0.06
N LEU A 71 2.94 2.72 0.64
CA LEU A 71 2.26 3.63 1.56
C LEU A 71 2.38 3.12 2.99
N SER A 72 2.71 3.99 3.94
CA SER A 72 2.79 3.60 5.35
C SER A 72 1.95 4.51 6.23
N PHE A 73 0.91 3.93 6.83
CA PHE A 73 -0.12 4.59 7.61
C PHE A 73 0.21 4.48 9.09
N HIS A 74 0.45 5.62 9.72
CA HIS A 74 0.79 5.72 11.13
C HIS A 74 -0.25 6.54 11.88
N GLY A 75 -0.71 6.06 13.03
CA GLY A 75 -1.70 6.76 13.85
C GLY A 75 -2.23 5.88 14.97
N TYR A 76 -3.02 6.44 15.88
CA TYR A 76 -3.63 5.67 16.96
C TYR A 76 -4.60 4.60 16.44
N THR A 77 -5.04 3.67 17.29
CA THR A 77 -6.08 2.71 16.89
C THR A 77 -7.43 3.41 16.66
N GLY A 78 -8.25 2.86 15.77
CA GLY A 78 -9.61 3.36 15.50
C GLY A 78 -9.72 4.64 14.66
N VAL A 79 -8.61 5.19 14.16
CA VAL A 79 -8.59 6.47 13.40
C VAL A 79 -8.88 6.33 11.90
N GLY A 80 -9.06 5.09 11.40
CA GLY A 80 -9.42 4.83 10.01
C GLY A 80 -8.32 4.28 9.09
N LYS A 81 -7.18 3.80 9.62
CA LYS A 81 -6.08 3.24 8.79
C LYS A 81 -6.54 2.09 7.87
N ASN A 82 -7.18 1.06 8.44
CA ASN A 82 -7.71 -0.08 7.67
C ASN A 82 -8.90 0.33 6.79
N PHE A 83 -9.62 1.38 7.17
CA PHE A 83 -10.70 1.91 6.36
C PHE A 83 -10.17 2.51 5.05
N VAL A 84 -9.08 3.27 5.13
CA VAL A 84 -8.43 3.82 3.92
C VAL A 84 -7.82 2.73 3.05
N SER A 85 -7.22 1.67 3.61
CA SER A 85 -6.75 0.55 2.77
C SER A 85 -7.90 -0.11 2.01
N ASN A 86 -9.09 -0.18 2.61
CA ASN A 86 -10.28 -0.69 1.93
C ASN A 86 -10.77 0.26 0.83
N ILE A 87 -10.78 1.58 1.07
CA ILE A 87 -11.10 2.59 0.03
C ILE A 87 -10.16 2.42 -1.17
N ILE A 88 -8.86 2.29 -0.92
CA ILE A 88 -7.86 2.06 -1.97
C ILE A 88 -8.21 0.78 -2.74
N ALA A 89 -8.40 -0.34 -2.03
CA ALA A 89 -8.71 -1.60 -2.68
C ALA A 89 -9.99 -1.53 -3.53
N ASN A 90 -11.05 -0.89 -3.03
CA ASN A 90 -12.33 -0.75 -3.72
C ASN A 90 -12.26 0.15 -4.96
N ASN A 91 -11.33 1.12 -5.00
CA ASN A 91 -11.13 2.00 -6.14
C ASN A 91 -10.11 1.45 -7.16
N VAL A 92 -9.28 0.48 -6.77
CA VAL A 92 -8.27 -0.12 -7.66
C VAL A 92 -8.75 -1.46 -8.22
N LEU A 93 -9.31 -2.32 -7.39
CA LEU A 93 -9.72 -3.67 -7.75
C LEU A 93 -11.24 -3.73 -7.92
N LYS A 94 -11.72 -4.35 -9.00
CA LYS A 94 -13.15 -4.46 -9.27
C LYS A 94 -13.97 -5.10 -8.14
N LEU A 95 -13.39 -6.07 -7.44
CA LEU A 95 -14.02 -6.75 -6.29
C LEU A 95 -13.57 -6.19 -4.94
N GLY A 96 -12.78 -5.10 -4.96
CA GLY A 96 -12.26 -4.47 -3.76
C GLY A 96 -11.50 -5.45 -2.88
N THR A 97 -11.77 -5.41 -1.58
CA THR A 97 -11.18 -6.31 -0.57
C THR A 97 -11.60 -7.77 -0.72
N ARG A 98 -12.63 -8.08 -1.53
CA ARG A 98 -13.03 -9.45 -1.87
C ARG A 98 -12.28 -10.01 -3.08
N SER A 99 -11.43 -9.20 -3.71
CA SER A 99 -10.57 -9.64 -4.79
C SER A 99 -9.53 -10.63 -4.27
N ARG A 100 -9.24 -11.68 -5.06
CA ARG A 100 -8.13 -12.60 -4.78
C ARG A 100 -6.74 -11.94 -4.87
N PHE A 101 -6.68 -10.72 -5.41
CA PHE A 101 -5.47 -9.90 -5.53
C PHE A 101 -5.36 -8.84 -4.42
N TYR A 102 -6.26 -8.88 -3.45
CA TYR A 102 -6.14 -8.16 -2.19
C TYR A 102 -5.63 -9.13 -1.13
N HIS A 103 -4.39 -8.92 -0.69
CA HIS A 103 -3.69 -9.78 0.26
C HIS A 103 -3.50 -9.03 1.57
N PHE A 104 -3.95 -9.62 2.68
CA PHE A 104 -3.92 -8.99 3.99
C PHE A 104 -3.13 -9.86 4.98
N TYR A 105 -2.12 -9.26 5.60
CA TYR A 105 -1.21 -9.89 6.55
C TYR A 105 -1.23 -9.15 7.88
N ASP A 106 -1.93 -9.71 8.87
CA ASP A 106 -1.84 -9.28 10.27
C ASP A 106 -0.58 -9.84 10.94
N ALA A 107 0.29 -8.97 11.46
CA ALA A 107 1.53 -9.38 12.11
C ALA A 107 1.34 -10.26 13.35
N THR A 108 0.28 -10.04 14.11
CA THR A 108 -0.01 -10.75 15.36
C THR A 108 -0.54 -12.16 15.13
N ILE A 109 -1.06 -12.41 13.93
CA ILE A 109 -1.63 -13.71 13.52
C ILE A 109 -0.65 -14.47 12.64
N HIS A 110 -0.17 -13.84 11.56
CA HIS A 110 0.61 -14.53 10.52
C HIS A 110 2.09 -14.67 10.89
N PHE A 111 2.61 -13.80 11.76
CA PHE A 111 4.03 -13.76 12.12
C PHE A 111 4.26 -13.86 13.63
N LYS A 112 3.37 -14.56 14.34
CA LYS A 112 3.31 -14.59 15.81
C LYS A 112 4.57 -15.12 16.50
N HIS A 113 5.24 -16.12 15.93
CA HIS A 113 6.32 -16.85 16.60
C HIS A 113 7.68 -16.58 15.97
N ALA A 114 8.58 -15.93 16.72
CA ALA A 114 9.93 -15.60 16.25
C ALA A 114 10.76 -16.82 15.82
N SER A 115 10.50 -18.01 16.37
CA SER A 115 11.17 -19.26 15.99
C SER A 115 10.90 -19.69 14.55
N HIS A 116 9.82 -19.21 13.92
CA HIS A 116 9.40 -19.58 12.57
C HIS A 116 9.70 -18.49 11.53
N ILE A 117 10.49 -17.46 11.89
CA ILE A 117 10.85 -16.37 10.97
C ILE A 117 11.36 -16.87 9.60
N PRO A 118 12.27 -17.87 9.52
CA PRO A 118 12.74 -18.37 8.22
C PRO A 118 11.61 -18.89 7.33
N GLU A 119 10.69 -19.67 7.90
CA GLU A 119 9.53 -20.23 7.18
C GLU A 119 8.54 -19.15 6.76
N TYR A 120 8.33 -18.14 7.61
CA TYR A 120 7.49 -16.99 7.30
C TYR A 120 8.06 -16.16 6.15
N LYS A 121 9.38 -15.95 6.12
CA LYS A 121 10.06 -15.25 5.02
C LYS A 121 9.87 -16.00 3.71
N GLU A 122 10.12 -17.31 3.69
CA GLU A 122 9.97 -18.14 2.48
C GLU A 122 8.53 -18.15 1.97
N ARG A 123 7.56 -18.34 2.88
CA ARG A 123 6.15 -18.32 2.54
C ARG A 123 5.73 -16.96 1.98
N LEU A 124 6.07 -15.87 2.67
CA LEU A 124 5.70 -14.52 2.24
C LEU A 124 6.30 -14.21 0.87
N TYR A 125 7.59 -14.49 0.66
CA TYR A 125 8.26 -14.30 -0.63
C TYR A 125 7.54 -15.03 -1.77
N ARG A 126 7.23 -16.32 -1.58
CA ARG A 126 6.49 -17.12 -2.57
C ARG A 126 5.10 -16.57 -2.83
N ASP A 127 4.37 -16.19 -1.79
CA ASP A 127 3.00 -15.67 -1.90
C ASP A 127 2.99 -14.36 -2.72
N LEU A 128 3.95 -13.46 -2.46
CA LEU A 128 4.13 -12.21 -3.21
C LEU A 128 4.44 -12.47 -4.69
N HIS A 129 5.45 -13.31 -4.99
CA HIS A 129 5.81 -13.64 -6.37
C HIS A 129 4.66 -14.29 -7.14
N THR A 130 3.92 -15.20 -6.49
CA THR A 130 2.77 -15.87 -7.10
C THR A 130 1.67 -14.87 -7.42
N ALA A 131 1.30 -14.03 -6.45
CA ALA A 131 0.27 -13.02 -6.61
C ALA A 131 0.58 -12.02 -7.75
N VAL A 132 1.81 -11.50 -7.78
CA VAL A 132 2.23 -10.52 -8.80
C VAL A 132 2.36 -11.16 -10.18
N SER A 133 2.81 -12.43 -10.25
CA SER A 133 2.82 -13.19 -11.51
C SER A 133 1.41 -13.39 -12.08
N GLU A 134 0.40 -13.54 -11.23
CA GLU A 134 -1.01 -13.63 -11.67
C GLU A 134 -1.64 -12.25 -11.98
N CYS A 135 -1.28 -11.21 -11.21
CA CYS A 135 -1.78 -9.86 -11.36
C CYS A 135 -0.76 -8.83 -10.89
N PRO A 136 -0.12 -8.08 -11.81
CA PRO A 136 0.89 -7.09 -11.45
C PRO A 136 0.38 -6.00 -10.50
N THR A 137 -0.92 -5.70 -10.53
CA THR A 137 -1.59 -4.70 -9.68
C THR A 137 -2.19 -5.34 -8.41
N SER A 138 -1.51 -6.33 -7.84
CA SER A 138 -1.89 -6.88 -6.53
C SER A 138 -1.63 -5.86 -5.41
N ILE A 139 -2.49 -5.88 -4.40
CA ILE A 139 -2.42 -5.02 -3.22
C ILE A 139 -2.05 -5.88 -2.02
N PHE A 140 -0.98 -5.51 -1.33
CA PHE A 140 -0.50 -6.18 -0.13
C PHE A 140 -0.61 -5.25 1.06
N VAL A 141 -1.43 -5.63 2.04
CA VAL A 141 -1.65 -4.87 3.27
C VAL A 141 -0.98 -5.61 4.43
N PHE A 142 -0.07 -4.94 5.13
CA PHE A 142 0.58 -5.44 6.33
C PHE A 142 0.06 -4.67 7.53
N ASP A 143 -0.76 -5.32 8.36
CA ASP A 143 -1.36 -4.72 9.54
C ASP A 143 -0.56 -5.01 10.82
N GLU A 144 -0.74 -4.14 11.82
CA GLU A 144 -0.10 -4.25 13.12
C GLU A 144 1.44 -4.35 13.05
N MET A 145 2.06 -3.62 12.12
CA MET A 145 3.51 -3.74 11.83
C MET A 145 4.45 -3.44 12.99
N HIS A 146 3.99 -2.63 13.96
CA HIS A 146 4.73 -2.38 15.20
C HIS A 146 4.92 -3.64 16.05
N ASN A 147 4.16 -4.69 15.78
CA ASN A 147 4.28 -6.02 16.38
C ASN A 147 4.99 -7.03 15.45
N MET A 148 5.46 -6.60 14.27
CA MET A 148 6.11 -7.50 13.32
C MET A 148 7.50 -7.89 13.82
N PRO A 149 7.86 -9.19 13.85
CA PRO A 149 9.19 -9.62 14.23
C PRO A 149 10.26 -9.01 13.32
N HIS A 150 11.39 -8.66 13.91
CA HIS A 150 12.54 -8.15 13.17
C HIS A 150 12.95 -9.11 12.05
N GLY A 151 13.28 -8.53 10.91
CA GLY A 151 13.79 -9.23 9.75
C GLY A 151 12.72 -9.70 8.76
N ILE A 152 11.45 -9.85 9.14
CA ILE A 152 10.40 -10.31 8.20
C ILE A 152 10.30 -9.39 6.97
N LEU A 153 10.42 -8.08 7.18
CA LEU A 153 10.33 -7.08 6.12
C LEU A 153 11.60 -6.97 5.25
N ASP A 154 12.72 -7.58 5.64
CA ASP A 154 13.98 -7.52 4.86
C ASP A 154 13.77 -8.04 3.44
N ILE A 155 12.89 -9.04 3.29
CA ILE A 155 12.58 -9.63 1.98
C ILE A 155 11.82 -8.65 1.07
N LEU A 156 11.19 -7.61 1.63
CA LEU A 156 10.48 -6.60 0.88
C LEU A 156 11.41 -5.52 0.33
N SER A 157 12.56 -5.26 0.95
CA SER A 157 13.51 -4.22 0.47
C SER A 157 13.84 -4.38 -1.01
N PRO A 158 14.31 -5.56 -1.48
CA PRO A 158 14.59 -5.73 -2.90
C PRO A 158 13.33 -5.60 -3.76
N LEU A 159 12.14 -5.96 -3.26
CA LEU A 159 10.91 -5.84 -4.04
C LEU A 159 10.47 -4.38 -4.22
N LEU A 160 10.69 -3.53 -3.21
CA LEU A 160 10.25 -2.14 -3.17
C LEU A 160 11.21 -1.15 -3.85
N GLU A 161 12.49 -1.52 -3.96
CA GLU A 161 13.55 -0.66 -4.53
C GLU A 161 13.80 -0.92 -6.03
N VAL A 162 13.30 -2.03 -6.56
CA VAL A 162 13.60 -2.47 -7.92
C VAL A 162 12.88 -1.65 -8.99
N ARG A 163 13.64 -1.29 -10.04
CA ARG A 163 13.17 -0.59 -11.25
C ARG A 163 12.89 -1.49 -12.44
N GLU A 164 13.11 -2.79 -12.27
CA GLU A 164 13.00 -3.82 -13.29
C GLU A 164 12.25 -5.05 -12.73
N THR A 165 12.46 -6.23 -13.29
CA THR A 165 11.87 -7.48 -12.79
C THR A 165 12.74 -8.12 -11.73
N VAL A 166 12.15 -8.64 -10.65
CA VAL A 166 12.82 -9.53 -9.68
C VAL A 166 12.48 -10.96 -10.07
N GLU A 167 13.48 -11.76 -10.44
CA GLU A 167 13.28 -13.16 -10.87
C GLU A 167 12.22 -13.31 -11.99
N GLY A 168 12.19 -12.35 -12.92
CA GLY A 168 11.23 -12.32 -14.04
C GLY A 168 9.83 -11.79 -13.69
N VAL A 169 9.59 -11.38 -12.44
CA VAL A 169 8.33 -10.81 -11.97
C VAL A 169 8.44 -9.28 -11.85
N ASP A 170 7.49 -8.54 -12.43
CA ASP A 170 7.45 -7.08 -12.40
C ASP A 170 6.54 -6.55 -11.28
N PHE A 171 7.14 -6.10 -10.19
CA PHE A 171 6.42 -5.55 -9.03
C PHE A 171 6.02 -4.08 -9.20
N ARG A 172 6.43 -3.40 -10.28
CA ARG A 172 6.31 -1.92 -10.36
C ARG A 172 4.87 -1.41 -10.32
N LYS A 173 3.87 -2.24 -10.67
CA LYS A 173 2.45 -1.89 -10.57
C LYS A 173 1.79 -2.32 -9.26
N SER A 174 2.52 -3.00 -8.39
CA SER A 174 2.01 -3.51 -7.12
C SER A 174 1.94 -2.40 -6.09
N ILE A 175 0.98 -2.53 -5.18
CA ILE A 175 0.72 -1.56 -4.13
C ILE A 175 0.93 -2.25 -2.77
N PHE A 176 1.82 -1.68 -1.97
CA PHE A 176 2.12 -2.12 -0.62
C PHE A 176 1.60 -1.08 0.36
N ILE A 177 0.81 -1.53 1.34
CA ILE A 177 0.21 -0.68 2.37
C ILE A 177 0.63 -1.23 3.72
N PHE A 178 1.21 -0.37 4.54
CA PHE A 178 1.82 -0.70 5.81
C PHE A 178 1.05 0.01 6.92
N LEU A 179 0.47 -0.70 7.88
CA LEU A 179 -0.37 -0.11 8.92
C LEU A 179 0.30 -0.28 10.28
N SER A 180 0.47 0.83 11.01
CA SER A 180 1.16 0.81 12.30
C SER A 180 0.57 1.80 13.31
N ASN A 181 0.60 1.41 14.58
CA ASN A 181 0.30 2.29 15.70
C ASN A 181 1.56 3.05 16.19
N ALA A 182 2.74 2.73 15.64
CA ALA A 182 3.98 3.44 15.94
C ALA A 182 3.85 4.94 15.61
N GLY A 183 4.26 5.79 16.56
CA GLY A 183 4.15 7.24 16.43
C GLY A 183 2.77 7.82 16.75
N GLY A 184 1.74 6.99 17.00
CA GLY A 184 0.38 7.46 17.28
C GLY A 184 0.29 8.45 18.45
N ASN A 185 1.00 8.20 19.55
CA ASN A 185 1.06 9.12 20.70
C ASN A 185 1.68 10.47 20.34
N TYR A 186 2.70 10.47 19.50
CA TYR A 186 3.36 11.70 19.05
C TYR A 186 2.44 12.51 18.13
N ILE A 187 1.79 11.85 17.16
CA ILE A 187 0.82 12.48 16.26
C ILE A 187 -0.29 13.13 17.11
N ASN A 188 -0.87 12.38 18.04
CA ASN A 188 -1.92 12.88 18.93
C ASN A 188 -1.45 14.08 19.77
N ARG A 189 -0.23 14.04 20.33
CA ARG A 189 0.32 15.15 21.09
C ARG A 189 0.48 16.41 20.22
N ARG A 190 1.00 16.27 19.00
CA ARG A 190 1.17 17.41 18.07
C ARG A 190 -0.16 18.01 17.67
N THR A 191 -1.14 17.18 17.37
CA THR A 191 -2.50 17.65 17.10
C THR A 191 -3.09 18.37 18.30
N TYR A 192 -2.91 17.83 19.50
CA TYR A 192 -3.38 18.47 20.73
C TYR A 192 -2.72 19.85 20.95
N GLU A 193 -1.40 19.95 20.83
CA GLU A 193 -0.65 21.21 20.92
C GLU A 193 -1.15 22.24 19.91
N HIS A 194 -1.42 21.81 18.67
CA HIS A 194 -1.95 22.67 17.62
C HIS A 194 -3.34 23.22 17.95
N LEU A 195 -4.24 22.36 18.47
CA LEU A 195 -5.60 22.74 18.83
C LEU A 195 -5.66 23.65 20.05
N VAL A 196 -4.89 23.35 21.11
CA VAL A 196 -4.84 24.20 22.32
C VAL A 196 -4.17 25.55 22.02
N GLY A 197 -3.34 25.62 20.98
CA GLY A 197 -2.83 26.87 20.43
C GLY A 197 -3.88 27.73 19.70
N GLY A 198 -5.16 27.33 19.69
CA GLY A 198 -6.26 28.08 19.08
C GLY A 198 -6.35 27.95 17.56
N LYS A 199 -5.58 27.05 16.94
CA LYS A 199 -5.60 26.80 15.50
C LYS A 199 -6.65 25.75 15.15
N LYS A 200 -7.17 25.80 13.93
CA LYS A 200 -8.11 24.78 13.46
C LYS A 200 -7.35 23.51 13.10
N ARG A 201 -8.02 22.36 13.20
CA ARG A 201 -7.43 21.06 12.84
C ARG A 201 -7.00 21.04 11.38
N GLU A 202 -7.82 21.60 10.51
CA GLU A 202 -7.66 21.63 9.06
C GLU A 202 -6.42 22.44 8.65
N ASP A 203 -5.94 23.33 9.51
CA ASP A 203 -4.70 24.09 9.30
C ASP A 203 -3.43 23.26 9.57
N LEU A 204 -3.55 22.08 10.19
CA LEU A 204 -2.43 21.19 10.46
C LEU A 204 -1.89 20.62 9.15
N ARG A 205 -0.60 20.81 8.87
CA ARG A 205 0.05 20.32 7.66
C ARG A 205 0.86 19.06 7.93
N TYR A 206 1.14 18.31 6.88
CA TYR A 206 2.03 17.16 6.94
C TYR A 206 3.38 17.50 7.60
N THR A 207 3.98 18.65 7.23
CA THR A 207 5.28 19.12 7.73
C THR A 207 5.29 19.40 9.24
N ASP A 208 4.14 19.68 9.85
CA ASP A 208 4.02 19.94 11.29
C ASP A 208 4.15 18.64 12.11
N VAL A 209 3.87 17.51 11.46
CA VAL A 209 3.86 16.17 12.06
C VAL A 209 5.14 15.39 11.68
N ASP A 210 5.66 15.60 10.48
CA ASP A 210 6.73 14.83 9.84
C ASP A 210 8.10 14.87 10.53
N ARG A 211 8.54 16.03 11.05
CA ARG A 211 9.94 16.29 11.46
C ARG A 211 10.56 15.29 12.45
N PHE A 212 9.76 14.55 13.22
CA PHE A 212 10.25 13.54 14.18
C PHE A 212 9.76 12.10 13.92
N LEU A 213 8.74 11.92 13.08
CA LEU A 213 8.19 10.59 12.83
C LEU A 213 9.04 9.79 11.86
N ALA A 214 9.75 10.43 10.93
CA ALA A 214 10.79 9.75 10.17
C ALA A 214 11.76 9.02 11.12
N LYS A 215 12.25 9.69 12.17
CA LYS A 215 13.17 9.07 13.13
C LYS A 215 12.52 7.96 13.98
N SER A 216 11.23 8.11 14.31
CA SER A 216 10.49 7.16 15.17
C SER A 216 9.99 5.92 14.41
N ALA A 217 9.60 6.09 13.15
CA ALA A 217 9.13 5.03 12.27
C ALA A 217 10.28 4.20 11.70
N PHE A 218 11.47 4.80 11.55
CA PHE A 218 12.69 4.17 11.03
C PHE A 218 13.73 3.84 12.12
N ASN A 219 13.34 3.78 13.40
CA ASN A 219 14.28 3.42 14.49
C ASN A 219 14.61 1.91 14.54
N ASN A 220 14.13 1.14 13.54
CA ASN A 220 14.59 -0.20 13.23
C ASN A 220 15.43 -0.09 11.95
N GLU A 221 16.66 -0.60 11.98
CA GLU A 221 17.78 -0.45 11.03
C GLU A 221 17.53 -0.88 9.55
N GLY A 222 16.41 -0.49 8.94
CA GLY A 222 16.10 -0.70 7.53
C GLY A 222 15.74 0.62 6.85
N GLU A 223 16.53 1.01 5.85
CA GLU A 223 16.32 2.21 5.01
C GLU A 223 15.15 2.00 4.02
N TYR A 224 13.95 1.73 4.53
CA TYR A 224 12.78 1.62 3.65
C TYR A 224 12.27 3.01 3.26
N CYS A 225 12.32 3.35 1.97
CA CYS A 225 11.76 4.59 1.46
C CYS A 225 10.22 4.47 1.32
N PHE A 226 9.51 4.47 2.45
CA PHE A 226 8.04 4.49 2.48
C PHE A 226 7.50 5.90 2.30
N CYS A 227 6.38 6.04 1.58
CA CYS A 227 5.56 7.24 1.70
C CYS A 227 4.83 7.20 3.04
N LEU A 228 5.30 7.98 4.01
CA LEU A 228 4.67 8.10 5.32
C LEU A 228 3.39 8.94 5.21
N ILE A 229 2.30 8.42 5.75
CA ILE A 229 0.99 9.06 5.81
C ILE A 229 0.47 8.96 7.23
N PHE A 230 0.13 10.11 7.81
CA PHE A 230 -0.24 10.21 9.21
C PHE A 230 -1.77 10.31 9.36
N PHE A 231 -2.28 9.55 10.31
CA PHE A 231 -3.66 9.55 10.72
C PHE A 231 -3.76 10.12 12.13
N VAL A 232 -4.57 11.16 12.24
CA VAL A 232 -4.71 11.94 13.45
C VAL A 232 -5.97 11.51 14.17
N GLN A 233 -5.89 11.22 15.47
CA GLN A 233 -7.09 10.87 16.23
C GLN A 233 -8.12 12.01 16.21
N ILE A 234 -9.38 11.64 15.98
CA ILE A 234 -10.53 12.53 16.12
C ILE A 234 -11.00 12.37 17.56
N SER A 235 -10.38 13.08 18.49
CA SER A 235 -11.00 13.28 19.79
C SER A 235 -12.20 14.18 19.56
N GLY A 236 -13.40 13.75 19.95
CA GLY A 236 -14.63 14.52 19.79
C GLY A 236 -14.46 15.95 20.28
N SER A 237 -14.25 16.88 19.34
CA SER A 237 -14.80 18.22 19.49
C SER A 237 -16.28 17.99 19.77
N ARG A 238 -16.77 18.55 20.87
CA ARG A 238 -18.18 18.51 21.27
C ARG A 238 -19.06 18.51 20.02
N VAL A 239 -19.65 17.35 19.74
CA VAL A 239 -20.87 17.28 18.96
C VAL A 239 -21.88 17.97 19.86
N PHE A 240 -22.06 19.28 19.62
CA PHE A 240 -23.23 19.99 20.11
C PHE A 240 -24.37 19.71 19.13
#